data_AF-A0A2H0P9L3-F1
#
_entry.id   AF-A0A2H0P9L3-F1
#
_cell.length_a   1.000
_cell.length_b   1.000
_cell.length_c   1.000
_cell.angle_alpha   90.00
_cell.angle_beta   90.00
_cell.angle_gamma   90.00
#
_symmetry.space_group_name_H-M   'P 1'
#
loop_
_entity.id
_entity.type
_entity.pdbx_description
1 polymer ?
#
loop_
_entity_poly.entity_id
_entity_poly.type
_entity_poly.pdbx_seq_one_letter_code
_entity_poly.pdbx_strand_id
1 'polypeptide(L)'
;MPAPKVASVDFVPPPDISSGDSELAVVFEGGGGSTFKVATFDRAEAWMAEAKSKSWWSEPVLFVASLDHETVRAAVDAMAAEMGGYWLRYYHRRKK
;
A
#
# COMPACT_ATOMS: atom_id res chain seq x y z
N MET A 1 -12.33 12.79 -14.25
CA MET A 1 -11.10 13.46 -13.77
C MET A 1 -9.92 12.63 -14.26
N PRO A 2 -8.81 13.24 -14.69
CA PRO A 2 -7.61 12.49 -15.04
C PRO A 2 -7.11 11.70 -13.82
N ALA A 3 -6.54 10.52 -14.07
CA ALA A 3 -5.90 9.71 -13.03
C ALA A 3 -4.77 10.51 -12.35
N PRO A 4 -4.63 10.45 -11.01
CA PRO A 4 -3.51 11.06 -10.33
C PRO A 4 -2.21 10.39 -10.78
N LYS A 5 -1.20 11.19 -11.13
CA LYS A 5 0.13 10.68 -11.47
C LYS A 5 0.99 10.58 -10.21
N VAL A 6 1.70 9.47 -10.07
CA VAL A 6 2.57 9.19 -8.92
C VAL A 6 3.92 9.86 -9.15
N ALA A 7 4.31 10.76 -8.26
CA ALA A 7 5.63 11.38 -8.25
C ALA A 7 6.66 10.49 -7.55
N SER A 8 6.39 10.09 -6.30
CA SER A 8 7.28 9.20 -5.54
C SER A 8 6.52 8.13 -4.77
N VAL A 9 7.24 7.06 -4.46
CA VAL A 9 6.79 5.93 -3.64
C VAL A 9 7.96 5.58 -2.75
N ASP A 10 7.77 5.63 -1.43
CA ASP A 10 8.85 5.49 -0.47
C ASP A 10 8.38 4.64 0.71
N PHE A 11 9.20 3.68 1.14
CA PHE A 11 8.93 2.91 2.35
C PHE A 11 9.24 3.75 3.58
N VAL A 12 8.33 3.77 4.55
CA VAL A 12 8.47 4.55 5.78
C VAL A 12 8.03 3.71 6.97
N PRO A 13 8.94 3.13 7.77
CA PRO A 13 10.41 3.07 7.60
C PRO A 13 10.85 2.16 6.42
N PRO A 14 12.15 2.06 6.09
CA PRO A 14 12.66 1.09 5.12
C PRO A 14 12.11 -0.32 5.40
N PRO A 15 11.76 -1.09 4.36
CA PRO A 15 11.04 -2.33 4.54
C PRO A 15 11.95 -3.37 5.19
N ASP A 16 11.47 -4.00 6.26
CA ASP A 16 12.06 -5.24 6.74
C ASP A 16 11.51 -6.38 5.88
N ILE A 17 12.33 -6.88 4.95
CA ILE A 17 11.92 -7.96 4.04
C ILE A 17 11.50 -9.21 4.82
N SER A 18 12.03 -9.41 6.04
CA SER A 18 11.72 -10.59 6.86
C SER A 18 10.34 -10.53 7.52
N SER A 19 9.76 -9.34 7.73
CA SER A 19 8.44 -9.21 8.34
C SER A 19 7.32 -9.52 7.34
N GLY A 20 7.58 -9.36 6.04
CA GLY A 20 6.57 -9.51 4.99
C GLY A 20 5.53 -8.37 4.96
N ASP A 21 5.70 -7.30 5.75
CA ASP A 21 4.88 -6.09 5.71
C ASP A 21 5.69 -4.80 5.95
N SER A 22 5.22 -3.70 5.34
CA SER A 22 5.78 -2.36 5.52
C SER A 22 4.69 -1.29 5.36
N GLU A 23 5.06 -0.03 5.59
CA GLU A 23 4.22 1.13 5.35
C GLU A 23 4.83 1.96 4.21
N LEU A 24 3.95 2.42 3.30
CA LEU A 24 4.32 3.08 2.06
C LEU A 24 3.78 4.50 2.04
N ALA A 25 4.65 5.47 1.80
CA ALA A 25 4.28 6.83 1.48
C ALA A 25 4.29 7.04 -0.04
N VAL A 26 3.20 7.59 -0.56
CA VAL A 26 3.01 7.87 -1.99
C VAL A 26 2.75 9.37 -2.16
N VAL A 27 3.49 10.02 -3.04
CA VAL A 27 3.33 11.45 -3.38
C VAL A 27 2.84 11.56 -4.82
N PHE A 28 1.89 12.45 -5.10
CA PHE A 28 1.35 12.69 -6.44
C PHE A 28 1.89 13.97 -7.09
N GLU A 29 1.98 14.01 -8.42
CA GLU A 29 2.54 15.15 -9.20
C GLU A 29 1.78 16.48 -9.03
N GLY A 30 0.58 16.48 -8.42
CA GLY A 30 -0.24 17.68 -8.15
C GLY A 30 -0.12 18.25 -6.74
N GLY A 31 0.75 17.69 -5.89
CA GLY A 31 0.77 17.99 -4.47
C GLY A 31 -0.32 17.23 -3.73
N GLY A 32 0.04 16.64 -2.59
CA GLY A 32 -0.78 15.66 -1.88
C GLY A 32 -0.14 14.27 -1.94
N GLY A 33 -0.45 13.46 -0.93
CA GLY A 33 0.08 12.13 -0.80
C GLY A 33 -0.76 11.28 0.13
N SER A 34 -0.53 9.97 0.11
CA SER A 34 -1.20 9.00 0.96
C SER A 34 -0.17 8.08 1.60
N THR A 35 -0.48 7.61 2.80
CA THR A 35 0.31 6.59 3.48
C THR A 35 -0.57 5.39 3.73
N PHE A 36 -0.12 4.20 3.35
CA PHE A 36 -0.88 2.96 3.55
C PHE A 36 0.01 1.74 3.72
N LYS A 37 -0.58 0.66 4.23
CA LYS A 37 0.11 -0.59 4.51
C LYS A 37 0.29 -1.41 3.24
N VAL A 38 1.47 -2.00 3.08
CA VAL A 38 1.80 -2.94 2.00
C VAL A 38 2.29 -4.26 2.60
N ALA A 39 1.91 -5.39 2.03
CA ALA A 39 2.30 -6.70 2.54
C ALA A 39 2.41 -7.75 1.44
N THR A 40 3.19 -8.78 1.70
CA THR A 40 3.21 -10.01 0.90
C THR A 40 2.01 -10.88 1.24
N PHE A 41 1.64 -11.79 0.33
CA PHE A 41 0.51 -12.69 0.53
C PHE A 41 0.66 -13.59 1.77
N ASP A 42 1.87 -14.10 2.02
CA ASP A 42 2.15 -14.97 3.17
C ASP A 42 1.89 -14.27 4.51
N ARG A 43 2.07 -12.94 4.54
CA ARG A 43 1.85 -12.15 5.75
C ARG A 43 0.36 -12.03 6.10
N ALA A 44 -0.54 -12.08 5.11
CA ALA A 44 -1.98 -12.07 5.35
C ALA A 44 -2.41 -13.30 6.17
N GLU A 45 -1.87 -14.47 5.83
CA GLU A 45 -2.15 -15.73 6.54
C GLU A 45 -1.63 -15.66 7.98
N ALA A 46 -0.40 -15.18 8.17
CA ALA A 46 0.20 -15.00 9.49
C ALA A 46 -0.65 -14.10 10.40
N TRP A 47 -1.13 -12.95 9.89
CA TRP A 47 -2.00 -12.07 10.67
C TRP A 47 -3.33 -12.70 11.05
N MET A 48 -3.95 -13.45 10.14
CA MET A 48 -5.19 -14.15 10.44
C MET A 48 -4.99 -15.21 11.54
N ALA A 49 -3.87 -15.94 11.48
CA ALA A 49 -3.49 -16.91 12.51
C ALA A 49 -3.24 -16.23 13.87
N GLU A 50 -2.46 -15.14 13.90
CA GLU A 50 -2.16 -14.36 15.10
C GLU A 50 -3.44 -13.78 15.74
N ALA A 51 -4.35 -13.23 14.92
CA ALA A 51 -5.62 -12.67 15.36
C ALA A 51 -6.68 -13.72 15.69
N LYS A 52 -6.42 -15.01 15.47
CA LYS A 52 -7.40 -16.11 15.53
C LYS A 52 -8.68 -15.80 14.74
N SER A 53 -8.51 -15.11 13.60
CA SER A 53 -9.60 -14.67 12.73
C SER A 53 -9.57 -15.44 11.42
N LYS A 54 -10.75 -15.67 10.85
CA LYS A 54 -10.89 -16.25 9.49
C LYS A 54 -10.88 -15.17 8.39
N SER A 55 -10.75 -13.90 8.77
CA SER A 55 -10.86 -12.77 7.85
C SER A 55 -10.09 -11.56 8.39
N TRP A 56 -9.43 -10.83 7.50
CA TRP A 56 -8.76 -9.57 7.83
C TRP A 56 -9.72 -8.38 7.66
N TRP A 57 -10.06 -7.71 8.76
CA TRP A 57 -10.97 -6.55 8.79
C TRP A 57 -10.30 -5.27 9.33
N SER A 58 -8.98 -5.16 9.20
CA SER A 58 -8.22 -4.02 9.70
C SER A 58 -8.11 -2.90 8.65
N GLU A 59 -7.09 -2.06 8.78
CA GLU A 59 -6.76 -1.03 7.79
C GLU A 59 -6.57 -1.60 6.37
N PRO A 60 -6.88 -0.82 5.33
CA PRO A 60 -6.64 -1.20 3.94
C PRO A 60 -5.16 -1.55 3.70
N VAL A 61 -4.91 -2.73 3.11
CA VAL A 61 -3.56 -3.22 2.75
C VAL A 61 -3.45 -3.42 1.24
N LEU A 62 -2.34 -3.01 0.66
CA LEU A 62 -1.93 -3.39 -0.70
C LEU A 62 -1.13 -4.69 -0.64
N PHE A 63 -1.65 -5.76 -1.24
CA PHE A 63 -0.91 -7.02 -1.33
C PHE A 63 -0.05 -7.05 -2.59
N VAL A 64 1.24 -7.35 -2.43
CA VAL A 64 2.24 -7.41 -3.50
C VAL A 64 2.97 -8.74 -3.49
N ALA A 65 3.55 -9.12 -4.63
CA ALA A 65 4.36 -10.34 -4.72
C ALA A 65 5.65 -10.26 -3.88
N SER A 66 6.24 -9.07 -3.80
CA SER A 66 7.50 -8.82 -3.11
C SER A 66 7.58 -7.36 -2.62
N LEU A 67 8.34 -7.13 -1.54
CA LEU A 67 8.56 -5.80 -0.94
C LEU A 67 9.79 -5.09 -1.53
N ASP A 68 10.01 -5.23 -2.84
CA ASP A 68 10.99 -4.41 -3.55
C ASP A 68 10.31 -3.18 -4.16
N HIS A 69 11.12 -2.13 -4.36
CA HIS A 69 10.64 -0.83 -4.79
C HIS A 69 9.98 -0.87 -6.17
N GLU A 70 10.52 -1.65 -7.10
CA GLU A 70 10.03 -1.76 -8.48
C GLU A 70 8.63 -2.38 -8.53
N THR A 71 8.46 -3.52 -7.84
CA THR A 71 7.19 -4.23 -7.75
C THR A 71 6.11 -3.36 -7.09
N VAL A 72 6.45 -2.72 -5.96
CA VAL A 72 5.52 -1.86 -5.25
C VAL A 72 5.17 -0.63 -6.08
N ARG A 73 6.13 0.01 -6.74
CA ARG A 73 5.89 1.16 -7.61
C ARG A 73 4.95 0.80 -8.75
N ALA A 74 5.19 -0.31 -9.44
CA ALA A 74 4.34 -0.77 -10.53
C ALA A 74 2.90 -1.03 -10.07
N ALA A 75 2.72 -1.63 -8.89
CA ALA A 75 1.40 -1.85 -8.29
C ALA A 75 0.67 -0.53 -7.98
N VAL A 76 1.39 0.45 -7.40
CA VAL A 76 0.83 1.77 -7.09
C VAL A 76 0.46 2.54 -8.37
N ASP A 77 1.30 2.50 -9.40
CA ASP A 77 1.02 3.13 -10.69
C ASP A 77 -0.21 2.51 -11.36
N ALA A 78 -0.36 1.19 -11.30
CA ALA A 78 -1.56 0.49 -11.79
C ALA A 78 -2.82 0.93 -11.02
N MET A 79 -2.76 0.99 -9.69
CA MET A 79 -3.89 1.47 -8.86
C MET A 79 -4.24 2.94 -9.12
N ALA A 80 -3.24 3.78 -9.39
CA ALA A 80 -3.44 5.19 -9.69
C ALA A 80 -4.15 5.37 -11.03
N ALA A 81 -3.82 4.54 -12.02
CA ALA A 81 -4.48 4.51 -13.32
C ALA A 81 -5.91 3.94 -13.25
N GLU A 82 -6.11 2.91 -12.43
CA GLU A 82 -7.39 2.22 -12.30
C GLU A 82 -8.47 3.12 -11.65
N MET A 83 -9.66 3.17 -12.27
CA MET A 83 -10.79 3.98 -11.81
C MET A 83 -10.45 5.46 -11.52
N GLY A 84 -9.39 6.00 -12.13
CA GLY A 84 -8.91 7.35 -11.87
C GLY A 84 -8.34 7.55 -10.46
N GLY A 85 -7.76 6.52 -9.86
CA GLY A 85 -7.11 6.58 -8.55
C GLY A 85 -8.10 6.62 -7.38
N TYR A 86 -9.34 6.18 -7.59
CA TYR A 86 -10.39 6.18 -6.56
C TYR A 86 -9.96 5.37 -5.32
N TRP A 87 -9.29 4.24 -5.52
CA TRP A 87 -8.76 3.39 -4.47
C TRP A 87 -7.86 4.15 -3.50
N LEU A 88 -6.93 4.97 -4.01
CA LEU A 88 -5.95 5.71 -3.21
C LEU A 88 -6.59 6.70 -2.22
N ARG A 89 -7.87 7.05 -2.41
CA ARG A 89 -8.65 7.85 -1.46
C ARG A 89 -9.05 7.06 -0.21
N TYR A 90 -9.32 5.76 -0.34
CA TYR A 90 -9.64 4.89 0.79
C TYR A 90 -8.39 4.52 1.60
N TYR A 91 -7.26 4.40 0.92
CA TYR A 91 -5.96 4.17 1.53
C TYR A 91 -5.37 5.46 2.14
N HIS A 92 -6.01 6.61 1.99
CA HIS A 92 -5.54 7.86 2.59
C HIS A 92 -5.80 7.86 4.10
N ARG A 93 -4.81 7.40 4.88
CA ARG A 93 -4.83 7.52 6.34
C ARG A 93 -4.61 8.99 6.70
N ARG A 94 -5.65 9.70 7.16
CA ARG A 94 -5.44 10.99 7.83
C ARG A 94 -4.65 10.72 9.11
N LYS A 95 -3.47 11.30 9.27
CA LYS A 95 -2.81 11.38 10.58
C LYS A 95 -3.80 12.10 11.51
N LYS A 96 -4.24 11.41 12.55
CA LYS A 96 -5.12 11.93 13.59
C LYS A 96 -4.31 12.72 14.60
#